data_AF-A0A1Q3VPL6-F1
#
_entry.id   AF-A0A1Q3VPL6-F1
#
_cell.length_a   1.000
_cell.length_b   1.000
_cell.length_c   1.000
_cell.angle_alpha   90.00
_cell.angle_beta   90.00
_cell.angle_gamma   90.00
#
_symmetry.space_group_name_H-M   'P 1'
#
loop_
_entity.id
_entity.type
_entity.pdbx_description
1 polymer ?
#
loop_
_entity_poly.entity_id
_entity_poly.type
_entity_poly.pdbx_seq_one_letter_code
_entity_poly.pdbx_strand_id
1 'polypeptide(L)' 'MITDRDIAIRVAAQGKPLGTKVREAMSAEVKFCFEDDDVAHVVENIGDLQLHRLPVTLARRPVSLAYARLLRT' A
#
# COMPACT_ATOMS: atom_id res chain seq x y z
N MET A 1 -1.93 -4.42 4.45
CA MET A 1 -0.84 -4.18 3.45
C MET A 1 0.45 -3.94 4.21
N ILE A 2 1.59 -4.31 3.65
CA ILE A 2 2.91 -4.01 4.21
C ILE A 2 3.76 -3.24 3.21
N THR A 3 4.56 -2.32 3.73
CA THR A 3 5.48 -1.51 2.96
C THR A 3 6.87 -1.52 3.58
N ASP A 4 7.89 -1.15 2.81
CA ASP A 4 9.26 -1.03 3.32
C ASP A 4 9.34 -0.07 4.52
N ARG A 5 8.52 1.00 4.51
CA ARG A 5 8.40 1.92 5.64
C ARG A 5 7.84 1.24 6.88
N ASP A 6 6.85 0.36 6.74
CA ASP A 6 6.32 -0.39 7.88
C ASP A 6 7.39 -1.30 8.49
N ILE A 7 8.21 -1.96 7.65
CA ILE A 7 9.32 -2.78 8.13
C ILE A 7 10.36 -1.90 8.85
N ALA A 8 10.79 -0.81 8.23
CA ALA A 8 11.78 0.10 8.78
C ALA A 8 11.34 0.67 10.14
N ILE A 9 10.09 1.14 10.25
CA ILE A 9 9.60 1.84 11.44
C ILE A 9 9.04 0.89 12.51
N ARG A 10 8.32 -0.17 12.12
CA ARG A 10 7.59 -1.05 13.07
C ARG A 10 8.33 -2.33 13.41
N VAL A 11 9.42 -2.65 12.70
CA VAL A 11 10.26 -3.84 12.96
C VAL A 11 11.69 -3.40 13.29
N ALA A 12 12.40 -2.81 12.32
CA ALA A 12 13.82 -2.51 12.46
C ALA A 12 14.09 -1.45 13.55
N ALA A 13 13.41 -0.30 13.48
CA ALA A 13 13.57 0.78 14.47
C ALA A 13 13.11 0.38 15.89
N GLN A 14 12.25 -0.63 16.01
CA GLN A 14 11.79 -1.17 17.29
C GLN A 14 12.68 -2.32 17.82
N GLY A 15 13.73 -2.70 17.09
CA GLY A 15 14.63 -3.78 17.48
C GLY A 15 13.96 -5.16 17.53
N LYS A 16 12.88 -5.36 16.76
CA LYS A 16 12.17 -6.64 16.75
C LYS A 16 13.00 -7.76 16.10
N PRO A 17 12.88 -9.01 16.56
CA PRO A 17 13.65 -10.13 16.03
C PRO A 17 13.27 -10.46 14.58
N LEU A 18 14.18 -11.09 13.83
CA LEU A 18 13.95 -11.51 12.44
C LEU A 18 12.77 -12.49 12.27
N GLY A 19 12.37 -13.19 13.34
CA GLY A 19 11.21 -14.07 13.37
C GLY A 19 9.86 -13.37 13.56
N THR A 20 9.83 -12.03 13.61
CA THR A 20 8.60 -11.25 13.78
C THR A 20 7.62 -11.56 12.65
N LYS A 21 6.37 -11.89 12.99
CA LYS A 21 5.38 -12.25 11.97
C LYS A 21 5.03 -11.01 11.14
N VAL A 22 4.95 -11.19 9.82
CA VAL A 22 4.60 -10.11 8.88
C VAL A 22 3.35 -9.35 9.32
N ARG A 23 2.30 -10.06 9.75
CA ARG A 23 1.04 -9.48 10.26
C ARG A 23 1.17 -8.46 11.39
N GLU A 24 2.26 -8.52 12.16
CA GLU A 24 2.54 -7.60 13.27
C GLU A 24 3.09 -6.25 12.78
N ALA A 25 3.54 -6.18 11.52
CA ALA A 25 3.97 -4.95 10.86
C ALA A 25 2.95 -4.47 9.81
N MET A 26 2.07 -5.35 9.30
CA MET A 26 1.05 -4.98 8.31
C MET A 26 0.01 -4.02 8.88
N SER A 27 -0.44 -3.07 8.06
CA SER A 27 -1.70 -2.37 8.30
C SER A 27 -2.89 -3.29 8.03
N ALA A 28 -3.87 -3.29 8.95
CA ALA A 28 -5.05 -4.18 8.90
C ALA A 28 -6.02 -3.80 7.78
N GLU A 29 -6.28 -2.51 7.62
CA GLU A 29 -7.10 -2.00 6.52
C GLU A 29 -6.26 -1.87 5.25
N VAL A 30 -6.80 -2.38 4.13
CA VAL A 30 -6.19 -2.27 2.80
C VAL A 30 -7.19 -1.57 1.90
N LYS A 31 -6.83 -0.37 1.47
CA LYS A 31 -7.49 0.32 0.37
C LYS A 31 -6.99 -0.30 -0.93
N PHE A 32 -7.85 -0.42 -1.93
CA PHE A 32 -7.56 -0.99 -3.24
C PHE A 32 -8.41 -0.31 -4.30
N CYS A 33 -8.03 -0.46 -5.58
CA CYS A 33 -8.86 -0.12 -6.72
C CYS A 33 -9.12 -1.38 -7.57
N PHE A 34 -10.10 -1.33 -8.45
CA PHE A 34 -10.36 -2.35 -9.45
C PHE A 34 -9.55 -2.10 -10.72
N GLU A 35 -9.45 -3.10 -11.60
CA GLU A 35 -8.71 -2.98 -12.87
C GLU A 35 -9.39 -2.06 -13.88
N ASP A 36 -10.69 -1.85 -13.72
CA ASP A 36 -11.56 -1.02 -14.55
C ASP A 36 -11.88 0.34 -13.91
N ASP A 37 -11.31 0.65 -12.74
CA ASP A 37 -11.44 1.97 -12.12
C ASP A 37 -10.74 3.05 -12.97
N ASP A 38 -11.37 4.22 -13.06
CA ASP A 38 -10.78 5.37 -13.76
C ASP A 38 -9.47 5.81 -13.10
N VAL A 39 -8.42 5.95 -13.92
CA VAL A 39 -7.07 6.24 -13.44
C VAL A 39 -6.98 7.60 -12.75
N ALA A 40 -7.72 8.62 -13.21
CA ALA A 40 -7.66 9.95 -12.61
C ALA A 40 -8.26 9.92 -11.19
N HIS A 41 -9.39 9.24 -11.02
CA HIS A 41 -10.00 9.04 -9.71
C HIS A 41 -9.14 8.18 -8.77
N VAL A 42 -8.45 7.15 -9.28
CA VAL A 42 -7.50 6.35 -8.49
C VAL A 42 -6.34 7.21 -8.00
N VAL A 43 -5.79 8.08 -8.84
CA VAL A 43 -4.68 8.97 -8.46
C VAL A 43 -5.12 10.00 -7.40
N GLU A 44 -6.31 10.59 -7.55
CA GLU A 44 -6.89 11.49 -6.56
C GLU A 44 -7.06 10.79 -5.20
N ASN A 45 -7.66 9.60 -5.18
CA ASN A 45 -7.79 8.79 -3.97
C ASN A 45 -6.45 8.45 -3.32
N ILE A 46 -5.41 8.13 -4.09
CA ILE A 46 -4.07 7.88 -3.54
C ILE A 46 -3.54 9.14 -2.82
N GLY A 47 -3.75 10.32 -3.41
CA GLY A 47 -3.38 11.60 -2.81
C GLY A 47 -4.13 11.90 -1.52
N ASP A 48 -5.46 11.82 -1.54
CA ASP A 48 -6.32 12.12 -0.40
C ASP A 48 -6.10 11.19 0.79
N LEU A 49 -5.88 9.90 0.50
CA LEU A 49 -5.57 8.89 1.51
C LEU A 49 -4.11 8.93 1.98
N GLN A 50 -3.30 9.83 1.42
CA GLN A 50 -1.85 9.95 1.66
C GLN A 50 -1.12 8.61 1.47
N LEU A 51 -1.57 7.82 0.50
CA LEU A 51 -0.96 6.58 0.11
C LEU A 51 0.09 6.83 -0.97
N HIS A 52 1.02 5.90 -1.12
CA HIS A 52 1.99 5.92 -2.21
C HIS A 52 1.65 4.94 -3.33
N ARG A 53 0.74 3.99 -3.04
CA ARG A 53 0.30 2.93 -3.96
C ARG A 53 -1.01 2.32 -3.49
N LEU A 54 -1.76 1.75 -4.42
CA LEU A 54 -2.95 0.92 -4.17
C LEU A 54 -2.80 -0.42 -4.87
N PRO A 55 -3.13 -1.55 -4.23
CA PRO A 55 -3.36 -2.81 -4.92
C PRO A 55 -4.50 -2.66 -5.93
N VAL A 56 -4.26 -3.16 -7.15
CA VAL A 56 -5.30 -3.34 -8.17
C VAL A 56 -5.85 -4.75 -8.03
N THR A 57 -7.17 -4.88 -7.96
CA THR A 57 -7.83 -6.17 -7.74
C THR A 57 -8.80 -6.53 -8.86
N LEU A 58 -8.83 -7.82 -9.20
CA LEU A 58 -9.85 -8.43 -10.06
C LEU A 58 -10.55 -9.53 -9.28
N ALA A 59 -11.88 -9.44 -9.12
CA ALA A 59 -12.68 -10.44 -8.40
C ALA A 59 -12.10 -10.81 -7.00
N ARG A 60 -11.71 -9.80 -6.22
CA ARG A 60 -11.06 -9.92 -4.89
C ARG A 60 -9.67 -10.57 -4.89
N ARG A 61 -9.03 -10.69 -6.05
CA ARG A 61 -7.63 -11.14 -6.18
C ARG A 61 -6.76 -9.94 -6.56
N PRO A 62 -5.70 -9.63 -5.80
CA PRO A 62 -4.71 -8.64 -6.23
C PRO A 62 -4.01 -9.14 -7.50
N VAL A 63 -3.99 -8.31 -8.54
CA VAL A 63 -3.35 -8.63 -9.83
C VAL A 63 -2.12 -7.76 -10.08
N SER A 64 -2.11 -6.52 -9.60
CA SER A 64 -0.99 -5.58 -9.77
C SER A 64 -0.98 -4.49 -8.68
N LEU A 65 -0.03 -3.55 -8.76
CA LEU A 65 0.07 -2.38 -7.89
C LEU A 65 -0.02 -1.10 -8.74
N ALA A 66 -0.99 -0.24 -8.44
CA ALA A 66 -1.09 1.10 -8.99
C ALA A 66 -0.21 2.04 -8.16
N TYR A 67 0.60 2.84 -8.85
CA TYR A 67 1.47 3.84 -8.24
C TYR A 67 1.00 5.22 -8.64
N ALA A 68 0.75 6.09 -7.66
CA ALA A 68 0.71 7.51 -7.95
C ALA A 68 2.15 7.96 -8.18
N ARG A 69 2.54 8.11 -9.45
CA ARG A 69 3.71 8.91 -9.78
C ARG A 69 3.33 10.34 -9.49
N LEU A 70 3.68 10.83 -8.29
CA LEU A 70 3.61 12.24 -7.96
C LEU A 70 4.29 12.99 -9.12
N LEU A 71 3.50 13.69 -9.93
CA LEU A 71 3.99 14.74 -10.81
C LEU A 71 4.52 15.83 -9.88
N ARG A 72 5.72 15.60 -9.32
CA ARG A 72 6.47 16.66 -8.66
C ARG A 72 6.88 17.62 -9.77
N THR A 73 6.26 18.79 -9.77
CA THR A 73 6.97 20.02 -10.12
C THR A 73 7.97 20.34 -9.00
#